data_AF-A0A7S1TBW4-F1
#
_entry.id   AF-A0A7S1TBW4-F1
#
_cell.length_a   1.000
_cell.length_b   1.000
_cell.length_c   1.000
_cell.angle_alpha   90.00
_cell.angle_beta   90.00
_cell.angle_gamma   90.00
#
_symmetry.space_group_name_H-M   'P 1'
#
loop_
_entity.id
_entity.type
_entity.pdbx_description
1 polymer ?
#
loop_
_entity_poly.entity_id
_entity_poly.type
_entity_poly.pdbx_seq_one_letter_code
_entity_poly.pdbx_strand_id
1 'polypeptide(L)'
;MAALTAITRFPGKLCFPQCASSARRVPPNGHRISTCRAAPTSADGSRAPRTLARRDLLLLGPLATGVALAGPNTAMAFTSDGVSFTDPKEGATVSSPFTVQMQVSGLELRPASEGLQPGSGHHHLIVDGPPPAEGVAVPFDTTHFHYGKAQTEASLVLPPGKHTLTLQFADATHVSYGPKFSKTITVTVAP
;
A
#
# COMPACT_ATOMS: atom_id res chain seq x y z
N MET A 1 -2.32 69.42 20.43
CA MET A 1 -3.02 68.55 19.46
C MET A 1 -2.78 67.12 19.93
N ALA A 2 -3.61 66.53 20.82
CA ALA A 2 -4.83 65.75 20.54
C ALA A 2 -4.57 64.64 19.48
N ALA A 3 -4.83 63.35 19.67
CA ALA A 3 -5.83 62.63 20.47
C ALA A 3 -5.33 61.18 20.74
N LEU A 4 -5.44 60.69 21.98
CA LEU A 4 -6.46 59.73 22.47
C LEU A 4 -6.45 58.33 21.84
N THR A 5 -5.86 57.39 22.58
CA THR A 5 -5.93 55.94 22.38
C THR A 5 -7.29 55.41 22.87
N ALA A 6 -8.08 54.81 21.98
CA ALA A 6 -9.33 54.15 22.32
C ALA A 6 -9.10 52.64 22.49
N ILE A 7 -9.32 52.16 23.71
CA ILE A 7 -9.36 50.75 24.09
C ILE A 7 -10.82 50.31 23.98
N THR A 8 -11.14 49.42 23.03
CA THR A 8 -12.45 48.76 22.97
C THR A 8 -12.34 47.37 23.57
N ARG A 9 -13.08 47.18 24.68
CA ARG A 9 -13.36 45.88 25.32
C ARG A 9 -14.38 45.13 24.47
N PHE A 10 -14.11 43.86 24.16
CA PHE A 10 -15.12 42.89 23.73
C PHE A 10 -15.35 41.86 24.86
N PRO A 11 -16.60 41.67 25.32
CA PRO A 11 -16.95 40.54 26.17
C PRO A 11 -17.47 39.39 25.30
N GLY A 12 -16.86 38.20 25.41
CA GLY A 12 -17.22 37.10 24.52
C GLY A 12 -16.72 35.74 24.98
N LYS A 13 -17.35 35.24 26.06
CA LYS A 13 -17.63 33.84 26.39
C LYS A 13 -16.67 32.75 25.85
N LEU A 14 -15.93 32.23 26.81
CA LEU A 14 -15.39 30.87 26.93
C LEU A 14 -16.33 29.81 26.31
N CYS A 15 -15.79 29.02 25.39
CA CYS A 15 -16.35 27.72 25.02
C CYS A 15 -15.18 26.72 24.94
N PHE A 16 -14.90 26.08 26.07
CA PHE A 16 -14.02 24.93 26.16
C PHE A 16 -14.81 23.67 25.79
N PRO A 17 -14.36 22.82 24.84
CA PRO A 17 -14.92 21.49 24.69
C PRO A 17 -14.44 20.62 25.85
N GLN A 18 -15.36 20.35 26.78
CA GLN A 18 -15.18 19.44 27.89
C GLN A 18 -15.20 17.99 27.34
N CYS A 19 -14.01 17.42 27.15
CA CYS A 19 -13.87 16.00 26.83
C CYS A 19 -14.15 15.17 28.09
N ALA A 20 -15.32 14.54 28.13
CA ALA A 20 -15.72 13.66 29.21
C ALA A 20 -14.82 12.41 29.24
N SER A 21 -14.01 12.31 30.29
CA SER A 21 -13.29 11.10 30.69
C SER A 21 -14.28 10.06 31.21
N SER A 22 -14.67 9.11 30.37
CA SER A 22 -15.41 7.92 30.80
C SER A 22 -14.43 6.91 31.39
N ALA A 23 -14.41 6.83 32.71
CA ALA A 23 -13.68 5.81 33.46
C ALA A 23 -14.27 4.42 33.16
N ARG A 24 -13.46 3.54 32.56
CA ARG A 24 -13.78 2.12 32.41
C ARG A 24 -13.75 1.46 33.79
N ARG A 25 -14.89 0.91 34.22
CA ARG A 25 -14.96 0.01 35.37
C ARG A 25 -14.51 -1.38 34.94
N VAL A 26 -13.57 -1.95 35.68
CA VAL A 26 -13.14 -3.35 35.61
C VAL A 26 -14.15 -4.21 36.38
N PRO A 27 -14.75 -5.26 35.78
CA PRO A 27 -15.51 -6.25 36.54
C PRO A 27 -14.58 -7.34 37.12
N PRO A 28 -14.75 -7.74 38.39
CA PRO A 28 -14.03 -8.87 38.97
C PRO A 28 -14.70 -10.21 38.59
N ASN A 29 -13.86 -11.18 38.19
CA ASN A 29 -14.05 -12.64 38.17
C ASN A 29 -15.48 -13.22 38.12
N GLY A 30 -15.78 -13.96 37.04
CA GLY A 30 -16.97 -14.83 37.03
C GLY A 30 -17.29 -15.48 35.68
N HIS A 31 -16.56 -16.54 35.34
CA HIS A 31 -17.05 -17.78 34.74
C HIS A 31 -18.15 -17.79 33.64
N ARG A 32 -17.74 -18.42 32.53
CA ARG A 32 -18.44 -19.37 31.64
C ARG A 32 -19.07 -18.89 30.32
N ILE A 33 -18.46 -19.45 29.25
CA ILE A 33 -19.05 -20.24 28.15
C ILE A 33 -20.33 -19.68 27.51
N SER A 34 -20.21 -19.25 26.25
CA SER A 34 -21.22 -19.63 25.25
C SER A 34 -20.63 -19.53 23.84
N THR A 35 -20.38 -20.67 23.23
CA THR A 35 -20.01 -20.83 21.82
C THR A 35 -21.22 -20.55 20.94
N CYS A 36 -21.16 -19.52 20.09
CA CYS A 36 -22.15 -19.35 19.02
C CYS A 36 -21.80 -20.29 17.85
N ARG A 37 -22.70 -21.23 17.64
CA ARG A 37 -22.65 -22.35 16.70
C ARG A 37 -22.98 -21.89 15.28
N ALA A 38 -22.26 -22.42 14.29
CA ALA A 38 -22.58 -22.30 12.87
C ALA A 38 -23.90 -23.02 12.51
N ALA A 39 -24.59 -22.50 11.49
CA ALA A 39 -25.70 -23.15 10.81
C ALA A 39 -25.29 -23.58 9.39
N PRO A 40 -25.46 -24.85 8.99
CA PRO A 40 -25.29 -25.30 7.62
C PRO A 40 -26.62 -25.25 6.86
N THR A 41 -26.61 -24.71 5.64
CA THR A 41 -27.71 -24.88 4.68
C THR A 41 -27.36 -26.00 3.71
N SER A 42 -28.05 -27.12 3.86
CA SER A 42 -28.09 -28.27 2.97
C SER A 42 -29.07 -28.04 1.81
N ALA A 43 -28.66 -28.36 0.58
CA ALA A 43 -29.47 -28.67 -0.59
C ALA A 43 -28.48 -29.02 -1.71
N ASP A 44 -28.65 -29.99 -2.60
CA ASP A 44 -29.72 -30.93 -2.90
C ASP A 44 -29.07 -32.05 -3.74
N GLY A 45 -29.53 -33.29 -3.55
CA GLY A 45 -29.05 -34.44 -4.28
C GLY A 45 -29.93 -34.72 -5.49
N SER A 46 -29.34 -35.15 -6.60
CA SER A 46 -30.09 -35.96 -7.55
C SER A 46 -29.18 -36.92 -8.31
N ARG A 47 -29.40 -38.20 -8.04
CA ARG A 47 -28.83 -39.36 -8.72
C ARG A 47 -30.00 -40.11 -9.34
N ALA A 48 -29.98 -40.30 -10.65
CA ALA A 48 -30.75 -41.35 -11.29
C ALA A 48 -30.00 -41.88 -12.52
N PRO A 49 -29.67 -43.18 -12.57
CA PRO A 49 -29.26 -43.86 -13.78
C PRO A 49 -30.42 -44.69 -14.35
N ARG A 50 -30.46 -44.90 -15.67
CA ARG A 50 -30.90 -46.15 -16.34
C ARG A 50 -30.91 -46.01 -17.87
N THR A 51 -30.17 -46.92 -18.51
CA THR A 51 -30.50 -47.73 -19.72
C THR A 51 -31.33 -47.08 -20.84
N LEU A 52 -31.02 -47.23 -22.13
CA LEU A 52 -30.67 -48.45 -22.85
C LEU A 52 -30.19 -48.10 -24.27
N ALA A 53 -29.39 -49.01 -24.83
CA ALA A 53 -28.84 -49.06 -26.17
C ALA A 53 -29.76 -48.70 -27.36
N ARG A 54 -29.14 -48.17 -28.43
CA ARG A 54 -29.40 -48.42 -29.86
C ARG A 54 -28.27 -47.73 -30.68
N ARG A 55 -27.27 -48.45 -31.20
CA ARG A 55 -27.16 -49.21 -32.48
C ARG A 55 -27.01 -48.33 -33.73
N ASP A 56 -25.97 -48.66 -34.53
CA ASP A 56 -25.77 -48.38 -35.96
C ASP A 56 -25.41 -46.92 -36.33
N LEU A 57 -24.55 -46.55 -37.30
CA LEU A 57 -23.66 -47.21 -38.24
C LEU A 57 -22.81 -46.09 -38.92
N LEU A 58 -21.52 -46.35 -39.13
CA LEU A 58 -20.53 -45.72 -40.06
C LEU A 58 -20.88 -44.43 -40.83
N LEU A 59 -20.05 -43.39 -40.68
CA LEU A 59 -19.64 -42.51 -41.80
C LEU A 59 -18.26 -41.87 -41.57
N LEU A 60 -17.42 -41.96 -42.60
CA LEU A 60 -16.04 -41.51 -42.69
C LEU A 60 -15.91 -39.98 -42.69
N GLY A 61 -14.91 -39.45 -41.97
CA GLY A 61 -14.38 -38.10 -42.17
C GLY A 61 -13.02 -37.93 -41.49
N PRO A 62 -11.96 -37.43 -42.16
CA PRO A 62 -10.63 -37.31 -41.57
C PRO A 62 -10.57 -36.16 -40.56
N LEU A 63 -10.17 -36.47 -39.32
CA LEU A 63 -9.81 -35.48 -38.30
C LEU A 63 -8.49 -34.79 -38.70
N ALA A 64 -8.56 -33.57 -39.22
CA ALA A 64 -7.42 -32.67 -39.25
C ALA A 64 -7.25 -32.06 -37.84
N THR A 65 -6.48 -32.72 -36.98
CA THR A 65 -6.10 -32.21 -35.66
C THR A 65 -4.91 -31.27 -35.81
N GLY A 66 -5.17 -29.99 -36.05
CA GLY A 66 -4.18 -28.94 -35.92
C GLY A 66 -3.95 -28.65 -34.44
N VAL A 67 -2.98 -29.33 -33.82
CA VAL A 67 -2.50 -28.98 -32.47
C VAL A 67 -1.57 -27.78 -32.61
N ALA A 68 -2.11 -26.58 -32.37
CA ALA A 68 -1.28 -25.40 -32.14
C ALA A 68 -0.63 -25.55 -30.75
N LEU A 69 0.65 -25.95 -30.73
CA LEU A 69 1.49 -25.84 -29.55
C LEU A 69 1.77 -24.34 -29.32
N ALA A 70 0.84 -23.65 -28.66
CA ALA A 70 1.15 -22.43 -27.94
C ALA A 70 2.06 -22.83 -26.78
N GLY A 71 3.37 -22.86 -27.03
CA GLY A 71 4.36 -23.01 -25.97
C GLY A 71 4.16 -21.89 -24.95
N PRO A 72 4.21 -22.17 -23.64
CA PRO A 72 4.17 -21.11 -22.66
C PRO A 72 5.42 -20.25 -22.84
N ASN A 73 5.22 -19.01 -23.29
CA ASN A 73 6.23 -17.96 -23.15
C ASN A 73 6.32 -17.61 -21.66
N THR A 74 6.98 -18.47 -20.88
CA THR A 74 7.44 -18.15 -19.53
C THR A 74 8.62 -17.20 -19.67
N ALA A 75 8.34 -15.93 -19.94
CA ALA A 75 9.27 -14.86 -19.61
C ALA A 75 9.46 -14.89 -18.08
N MET A 76 10.48 -15.62 -17.64
CA MET A 76 10.98 -15.57 -16.27
C MET A 76 11.53 -14.16 -16.05
N ALA A 77 10.67 -13.26 -15.57
CA ALA A 77 11.12 -11.97 -15.06
C ALA A 77 11.93 -12.26 -13.79
N PHE A 78 13.24 -12.35 -13.93
CA PHE A 78 14.15 -12.21 -12.80
C PHE A 78 14.04 -10.76 -12.31
N THR A 79 13.02 -10.46 -11.52
CA THR A 79 12.98 -9.17 -10.82
C THR A 79 14.05 -9.25 -9.75
N SER A 80 15.15 -8.54 -9.95
CA SER A 80 16.12 -8.30 -8.89
C SER A 80 15.38 -7.71 -7.69
N ASP A 81 15.62 -8.26 -6.50
CA ASP A 81 15.15 -7.67 -5.24
C ASP A 81 15.49 -6.18 -5.17
N GLY A 82 14.57 -5.37 -4.65
CA GLY A 82 14.76 -3.94 -4.47
C GLY A 82 13.46 -3.16 -4.53
N VAL A 83 13.57 -1.86 -4.80
CA VAL A 83 12.42 -0.96 -5.00
C VAL A 83 12.49 -0.24 -6.35
N SER A 84 11.33 0.15 -6.87
CA SER A 84 11.23 0.87 -8.14
C SER A 84 10.06 1.83 -8.19
N PHE A 85 10.21 2.88 -9.00
CA PHE A 85 9.10 3.75 -9.41
C PHE A 85 8.42 3.18 -10.66
N THR A 86 7.14 2.86 -10.53
CA THR A 86 6.31 2.53 -11.69
C THR A 86 5.95 3.81 -12.44
N ASP A 87 5.69 4.88 -11.73
CA ASP A 87 5.48 6.23 -12.25
C ASP A 87 5.79 7.27 -11.12
N PRO A 88 6.30 8.48 -11.42
CA PRO A 88 6.90 8.89 -12.68
C PRO A 88 8.19 8.10 -12.98
N LYS A 89 8.60 8.09 -14.25
CA LYS A 89 9.89 7.52 -14.68
C LYS A 89 11.03 8.53 -14.50
N GLU A 90 12.27 8.04 -14.52
CA GLU A 90 13.46 8.88 -14.54
C GLU A 90 13.37 9.95 -15.63
N GLY A 91 13.62 11.21 -15.24
CA GLY A 91 13.61 12.36 -16.14
C GLY A 91 12.21 12.85 -16.55
N ALA A 92 11.14 12.31 -15.98
CA ALA A 92 9.79 12.73 -16.34
C ALA A 92 9.53 14.21 -16.02
N THR A 93 8.74 14.86 -16.88
CA THR A 93 8.16 16.17 -16.61
C THR A 93 6.70 15.98 -16.17
N VAL A 94 6.33 16.55 -15.02
CA VAL A 94 5.03 16.35 -14.37
C VAL A 94 4.40 17.69 -13.99
N SER A 95 3.07 17.72 -13.82
CA SER A 95 2.34 18.87 -13.26
C SER A 95 1.99 18.62 -11.81
N SER A 96 2.06 19.63 -10.95
CA SER A 96 1.72 19.51 -9.52
C SER A 96 0.21 19.71 -9.29
N PRO A 97 -0.48 18.85 -8.50
CA PRO A 97 0.01 17.62 -7.89
C PRO A 97 0.16 16.48 -8.90
N PHE A 98 1.10 15.57 -8.63
CA PHE A 98 1.28 14.34 -9.41
C PHE A 98 1.26 13.11 -8.52
N THR A 99 0.97 11.95 -9.11
CA THR A 99 0.98 10.66 -8.43
C THR A 99 2.36 10.00 -8.56
N VAL A 100 2.83 9.41 -7.47
CA VAL A 100 4.01 8.55 -7.43
C VAL A 100 3.54 7.13 -7.12
N GLN A 101 3.91 6.17 -7.96
CA GLN A 101 3.64 4.75 -7.80
C GLN A 101 4.94 4.00 -7.48
N MET A 102 4.91 3.27 -6.38
CA MET A 102 6.05 2.63 -5.74
C MET A 102 5.84 1.11 -5.73
N GLN A 103 6.92 0.38 -5.98
CA GLN A 103 6.94 -1.08 -5.93
C GLN A 103 8.15 -1.57 -5.15
N VAL A 104 7.99 -2.71 -4.48
CA VAL A 104 9.05 -3.49 -3.84
C VAL A 104 9.04 -4.92 -4.38
N SER A 105 10.22 -5.51 -4.54
CA SER A 105 10.43 -6.94 -4.86
C SER A 105 11.45 -7.53 -3.90
N GLY A 106 11.27 -8.79 -3.52
CA GLY A 106 12.14 -9.52 -2.58
C GLY A 106 11.83 -9.31 -1.09
N LEU A 107 10.98 -8.34 -0.72
CA LEU A 107 10.44 -8.13 0.64
C LEU A 107 8.93 -7.92 0.61
N GLU A 108 8.27 -8.17 1.73
CA GLU A 108 6.82 -7.99 1.88
C GLU A 108 6.46 -6.55 2.27
N LEU A 109 5.49 -5.96 1.57
CA LEU A 109 4.93 -4.66 1.95
C LEU A 109 3.90 -4.85 3.07
N ARG A 110 4.13 -4.25 4.23
CA ARG A 110 3.24 -4.33 5.41
C ARG A 110 3.04 -2.98 6.11
N PRO A 111 1.89 -2.77 6.76
CA PRO A 111 1.70 -1.61 7.63
C PRO A 111 2.65 -1.63 8.83
N ALA A 112 3.27 -0.51 9.14
CA ALA A 112 4.11 -0.34 10.33
C ALA A 112 3.34 -0.60 11.64
N SER A 113 2.01 -0.41 11.63
CA SER A 113 1.13 -0.70 12.77
C SER A 113 1.06 -2.18 13.15
N GLU A 114 1.47 -3.10 12.27
CA GLU A 114 1.58 -4.54 12.57
C GLU A 114 2.87 -4.90 13.33
N GLY A 115 3.73 -3.90 13.62
CA GLY A 115 5.00 -4.08 14.30
C GLY A 115 6.06 -4.72 13.41
N LEU A 116 7.22 -5.01 14.00
CA LEU A 116 8.37 -5.57 13.28
C LEU A 116 8.09 -7.01 12.84
N GLN A 117 7.93 -7.22 11.54
CA GLN A 117 7.85 -8.55 10.93
C GLN A 117 9.09 -8.82 10.07
N PRO A 118 9.75 -9.99 10.21
CA PRO A 118 10.93 -10.33 9.42
C PRO A 118 10.65 -10.26 7.91
N GLY A 119 11.57 -9.66 7.15
CA GLY A 119 11.46 -9.59 5.69
C GLY A 119 10.33 -8.68 5.19
N SER A 120 9.89 -7.71 6.00
CA SER A 120 8.80 -6.81 5.65
C SER A 120 9.08 -5.36 5.99
N GLY A 121 8.33 -4.45 5.38
CA GLY A 121 8.45 -3.05 5.69
C GLY A 121 7.48 -2.18 4.90
N HIS A 122 7.83 -0.90 4.79
CA HIS A 122 7.02 0.08 4.08
C HIS A 122 7.85 1.11 3.33
N HIS A 123 7.19 1.80 2.39
CA HIS A 123 7.83 2.80 1.54
C HIS A 123 8.06 4.12 2.29
N HIS A 124 9.17 4.75 1.97
CA HIS A 124 9.50 6.13 2.31
C HIS A 124 9.86 6.86 1.02
N LEU A 125 9.42 8.11 0.90
CA LEU A 125 9.82 8.98 -0.19
C LEU A 125 10.55 10.19 0.37
N ILE A 126 11.73 10.44 -0.15
CA ILE A 126 12.62 11.51 0.30
C ILE A 126 12.76 12.47 -0.87
N VAL A 127 12.35 13.70 -0.67
CA VAL A 127 12.43 14.75 -1.68
C VAL A 127 13.73 15.51 -1.50
N ASP A 128 14.49 15.67 -2.58
CA ASP A 128 15.75 16.42 -2.63
C ASP A 128 16.80 15.97 -1.59
N GLY A 129 16.78 14.67 -1.26
CA GLY A 129 17.67 14.07 -0.27
C GLY A 129 18.19 12.67 -0.66
N PRO A 130 19.35 12.27 -0.10
CA PRO A 130 19.93 10.95 -0.34
C PRO A 130 19.20 9.85 0.45
N PRO A 131 19.34 8.58 0.06
CA PRO A 131 18.82 7.47 0.85
C PRO A 131 19.63 7.31 2.15
N PRO A 132 18.98 7.02 3.30
CA PRO A 132 19.67 6.64 4.53
C PRO A 132 20.46 5.35 4.34
N ALA A 133 21.64 5.28 4.95
CA ALA A 133 22.44 4.06 4.95
C ALA A 133 21.70 2.88 5.60
N GLU A 134 22.12 1.65 5.29
CA GLU A 134 21.56 0.44 5.89
C GLU A 134 21.65 0.50 7.43
N GLY A 135 20.58 0.10 8.11
CA GLY A 135 20.52 0.14 9.57
C GLY A 135 20.32 1.53 10.18
N VAL A 136 20.22 2.59 9.35
CA VAL A 136 19.94 3.95 9.82
C VAL A 136 18.45 4.25 9.71
N ALA A 137 17.90 4.90 10.74
CA ALA A 137 16.51 5.34 10.72
C ALA A 137 16.27 6.44 9.68
N VAL A 138 15.16 6.34 8.95
CA VAL A 138 14.68 7.40 8.07
C VAL A 138 14.26 8.59 8.95
N PRO A 139 14.82 9.80 8.76
CA PRO A 139 14.46 10.98 9.53
C PRO A 139 12.97 11.32 9.42
N PHE A 140 12.42 11.89 10.49
CA PHE A 140 11.07 12.47 10.49
C PHE A 140 11.17 13.98 10.34
N ASP A 141 11.05 14.46 9.11
CA ASP A 141 11.05 15.90 8.79
C ASP A 141 10.13 16.20 7.60
N THR A 142 10.15 17.43 7.12
CA THR A 142 9.24 17.90 6.05
C THR A 142 9.56 17.35 4.66
N THR A 143 10.74 16.75 4.48
CA THR A 143 11.20 16.20 3.20
C THR A 143 11.13 14.68 3.14
N HIS A 144 10.90 14.02 4.28
CA HIS A 144 10.76 12.57 4.41
C HIS A 144 9.29 12.18 4.62
N PHE A 145 8.68 11.62 3.58
CA PHE A 145 7.30 11.16 3.60
C PHE A 145 7.24 9.67 3.96
N HIS A 146 6.51 9.33 5.03
CA HIS A 146 6.40 7.97 5.56
C HIS A 146 5.09 7.31 5.15
N TYR A 147 5.16 6.25 4.35
CA TYR A 147 3.99 5.50 3.89
C TYR A 147 3.81 4.20 4.69
N GLY A 148 3.66 4.36 6.02
CA GLY A 148 3.56 3.25 6.98
C GLY A 148 2.26 2.45 6.98
N LYS A 149 1.35 2.65 6.02
CA LYS A 149 0.11 1.88 5.87
C LYS A 149 0.15 0.93 4.67
N ALA A 150 1.35 0.51 4.25
CA ALA A 150 1.55 -0.28 3.05
C ALA A 150 1.04 0.41 1.77
N GLN A 151 1.19 1.74 1.64
CA GLN A 151 0.79 2.43 0.42
C GLN A 151 1.74 2.10 -0.74
N THR A 152 1.17 1.86 -1.91
CA THR A 152 1.89 1.72 -3.18
C THR A 152 1.81 2.97 -4.04
N GLU A 153 0.99 3.95 -3.64
CA GLU A 153 0.80 5.21 -4.36
C GLU A 153 0.71 6.38 -3.40
N ALA A 154 1.13 7.56 -3.86
CA ALA A 154 1.00 8.81 -3.12
C ALA A 154 0.82 10.00 -4.05
N SER A 155 0.02 10.98 -3.63
CA SER A 155 -0.08 12.28 -4.30
C SER A 155 0.97 13.22 -3.71
N LEU A 156 1.82 13.79 -4.56
CA LEU A 156 2.88 14.69 -4.16
C LEU A 156 2.65 16.10 -4.74
N VAL A 157 2.83 17.10 -3.88
CA VAL A 157 2.78 18.51 -4.24
C VAL A 157 4.17 19.08 -4.09
N LEU A 158 4.81 19.40 -5.21
CA LEU A 158 6.12 20.07 -5.26
C LEU A 158 6.00 21.40 -6.01
N PRO A 159 6.84 22.39 -5.68
CA PRO A 159 6.95 23.60 -6.47
C PRO A 159 7.51 23.31 -7.87
N PRO A 160 7.31 24.20 -8.85
CA PRO A 160 7.98 24.09 -10.15
C PRO A 160 9.50 24.05 -10.01
N GLY A 161 10.15 23.18 -10.79
CA GLY A 161 11.60 23.00 -10.74
C GLY A 161 12.06 21.55 -10.88
N LYS A 162 13.37 21.37 -10.82
CA LYS A 162 14.00 20.04 -10.85
C LYS A 162 14.09 19.50 -9.42
N HIS A 163 13.59 18.28 -9.21
CA HIS A 163 13.62 17.59 -7.93
C HIS A 163 14.21 16.19 -8.06
N THR A 164 14.82 15.69 -7.00
CA THR A 164 15.11 14.26 -6.87
C THR A 164 14.11 13.60 -5.95
N LEU A 165 13.62 12.44 -6.35
CA LEU A 165 12.76 11.59 -5.55
C LEU A 165 13.51 10.32 -5.21
N THR A 166 13.82 10.12 -3.92
CA THR A 166 14.47 8.92 -3.42
C THR A 166 13.45 8.05 -2.70
N LEU A 167 13.14 6.88 -3.28
CA LEU A 167 12.36 5.83 -2.65
C LEU A 167 13.30 5.00 -1.77
N GLN A 168 12.91 4.79 -0.51
CA GLN A 168 13.62 3.94 0.44
C GLN A 168 12.62 2.97 1.08
N PHE A 169 12.93 1.67 1.06
CA PHE A 169 12.23 0.69 1.88
C PHE A 169 12.87 0.60 3.27
N ALA A 170 12.04 0.54 4.31
CA ALA A 170 12.51 0.40 5.69
C ALA A 170 11.54 -0.46 6.49
N ASP A 171 12.01 -1.00 7.62
CA ASP A 171 11.20 -1.84 8.49
C ASP A 171 10.12 -1.05 9.26
N ALA A 172 9.32 -1.73 10.07
CA ALA A 172 8.24 -1.10 10.86
C ALA A 172 8.74 -0.03 11.86
N THR A 173 10.03 -0.02 12.19
CA THR A 173 10.69 1.00 13.04
C THR A 173 11.36 2.11 12.22
N HIS A 174 11.14 2.13 10.90
CA HIS A 174 11.69 3.08 9.94
C HIS A 174 13.20 2.93 9.75
N VAL A 175 13.76 1.75 10.01
CA VAL A 175 15.18 1.46 9.79
C VAL A 175 15.41 0.99 8.35
N SER A 176 16.30 1.69 7.64
CA SER A 176 16.59 1.49 6.22
C SER A 176 17.16 0.10 5.93
N TYR A 177 16.63 -0.54 4.89
CA TYR A 177 17.19 -1.76 4.29
C TYR A 177 18.39 -1.49 3.36
N GLY A 178 18.86 -0.24 3.31
CA GLY A 178 20.08 0.12 2.60
C GLY A 178 19.95 0.26 1.09
N PRO A 179 21.09 0.37 0.39
CA PRO A 179 21.13 0.75 -1.02
C PRO A 179 20.37 -0.20 -1.96
N LYS A 180 20.36 -1.51 -1.66
CA LYS A 180 19.64 -2.53 -2.44
C LYS A 180 18.13 -2.25 -2.50
N PHE A 181 17.58 -1.65 -1.44
CA PHE A 181 16.16 -1.28 -1.32
C PHE A 181 15.95 0.23 -1.38
N SER A 182 16.80 0.91 -2.13
CA SER A 182 16.67 2.34 -2.44
C SER A 182 16.69 2.57 -3.94
N LYS A 183 15.98 3.60 -4.40
CA LYS A 183 16.01 4.07 -5.78
C LYS A 183 15.82 5.57 -5.81
N THR A 184 16.74 6.29 -6.44
CA THR A 184 16.58 7.72 -6.72
C THR A 184 16.21 7.91 -8.18
N ILE A 185 15.25 8.81 -8.43
CA ILE A 185 14.96 9.35 -9.75
C ILE A 185 14.99 10.88 -9.76
N THR A 186 15.18 11.45 -10.94
CA THR A 186 15.02 12.89 -11.18
C THR A 186 13.68 13.16 -11.84
N VAL A 187 12.96 14.19 -11.41
CA VAL A 187 11.74 14.70 -12.06
C VAL A 187 11.81 16.21 -12.25
N THR A 188 11.07 16.73 -13.24
CA THR A 188 10.90 18.17 -13.44
C THR A 188 9.42 18.52 -13.27
N VAL A 189 9.11 19.39 -12.33
CA VAL A 189 7.76 19.92 -12.14
C VAL A 189 7.59 21.15 -13.02
N ALA A 190 6.59 21.13 -13.89
CA ALA A 190 6.29 22.23 -14.79
C ALA A 190 5.84 23.50 -14.02
N PRO A 191 6.08 24.71 -14.58
CA PRO A 191 5.59 25.97 -14.05
C PRO A 191 4.07 26.05 -13.90
#